data_AF-A0A7V4KPY6-F1
#
_entry.id   AF-A0A7V4KPY6-F1
#
_cell.length_a   1.000
_cell.length_b   1.000
_cell.length_c   1.000
_cell.angle_alpha   90.00
_cell.angle_beta   90.00
_cell.angle_gamma   90.00
#
_symmetry.space_group_name_H-M   'P 1'
#
loop_
_entity.id
_entity.type
_entity.pdbx_description
1 polymer ?
#
loop_
_entity_poly.entity_id
_entity_poly.type
_entity_poly.pdbx_seq_one_letter_code
_entity_poly.pdbx_strand_id
1 'polypeptide(L)'
;MDGIDRLGRRWLAAAALACAACKGENLAPPQDAGPPYLAIINRFDAREGAGVGERYTYRVQAIAEGVRFDTVVTAAPRDTVILSVRPADYTVTVEGVPTNCFPRSGPTQGVLISEGSNTGIVRFFIVCDPPLSVELVTDGRLKDSAYVFRLSGAGTDTLGVARGDEVLVFPGIAEGDYTFELADVAPNCVVTSTFGDRVPVRVPATGRAQLLVRITCSEPDRRPEILSAVSRSVDGVATLFVLARDPDRDIERIAWELTDCTGRPLAPDGRRIRQNLAVSGAVVRDTSVISSVFETGFSDAELRARCAQVLLFDLDGNSTPPVEMRILAPSDGAPVATFFNARIVNQQALETTLQVDDPQRDEASVFPVIHVRDGVLFATDGRPDLGVYAPAGYRFASDIPSLRLGAGSRIQPFDVLALDVYLFDRTGDVRRVRDTDFRF
;
A
#
# COMPACT_ATOMS: atom_id res chain seq x y z
N MET A 1 -59.53 -13.19 75.44
CA MET A 1 -58.75 -13.94 74.44
C MET A 1 -57.48 -13.13 74.19
N ASP A 2 -56.66 -12.91 75.23
CA ASP A 2 -55.67 -13.87 75.77
C ASP A 2 -54.73 -14.27 74.64
N GLY A 3 -53.44 -13.93 74.59
CA GLY A 3 -52.45 -13.75 75.64
C GLY A 3 -51.20 -14.55 75.19
N ILE A 4 -50.02 -14.21 75.74
CA ILE A 4 -48.82 -15.10 75.84
C ILE A 4 -47.96 -15.18 74.55
N ASP A 5 -46.63 -14.99 74.50
CA ASP A 5 -45.62 -14.83 75.54
C ASP A 5 -44.34 -14.10 75.06
N ARG A 6 -43.59 -13.62 76.07
CA ARG A 6 -42.23 -13.06 76.01
C ARG A 6 -41.16 -14.13 75.81
N LEU A 7 -40.06 -13.78 75.16
CA LEU A 7 -38.66 -14.17 75.42
C LEU A 7 -37.81 -13.43 74.37
N GLY A 8 -36.69 -12.75 74.59
CA GLY A 8 -35.80 -12.55 75.71
C GLY A 8 -34.57 -11.81 75.14
N ARG A 9 -33.96 -10.92 75.92
CA ARG A 9 -32.86 -10.00 75.55
C ARG A 9 -31.52 -10.70 75.25
N ARG A 10 -30.62 -9.91 74.63
CA ARG A 10 -29.14 -10.01 74.47
C ARG A 10 -28.77 -10.73 73.16
N TRP A 11 -28.07 -10.12 72.21
CA TRP A 11 -26.71 -9.60 72.30
C TRP A 11 -26.46 -8.32 71.46
N LEU A 12 -25.58 -7.47 72.00
CA LEU A 12 -24.88 -6.39 71.31
C LEU A 12 -23.78 -6.96 70.39
N ALA A 13 -23.45 -6.18 69.36
CA ALA A 13 -22.21 -6.16 68.57
C ALA A 13 -22.03 -7.20 67.45
N ALA A 14 -22.14 -6.71 66.21
CA ALA A 14 -21.19 -6.92 65.10
C ALA A 14 -21.81 -6.22 63.87
N ALA A 15 -21.40 -4.99 63.58
CA ALA A 15 -20.30 -4.66 62.68
C ALA A 15 -20.86 -4.17 61.34
N ALA A 16 -20.99 -2.85 61.26
CA ALA A 16 -21.08 -2.11 60.02
C ALA A 16 -19.83 -2.39 59.18
N LEU A 17 -19.98 -3.15 58.11
CA LEU A 17 -18.96 -3.31 57.06
C LEU A 17 -19.65 -3.28 55.70
N ALA A 18 -20.11 -2.09 55.33
CA ALA A 18 -20.61 -1.79 53.98
C ALA A 18 -20.25 -0.35 53.64
N CYS A 19 -18.94 -0.10 53.47
CA CYS A 19 -18.36 1.05 52.75
C CYS A 19 -16.83 0.94 52.78
N ALA A 20 -16.28 -0.11 52.17
CA ALA A 20 -14.84 -0.27 51.99
C ALA A 20 -14.55 -0.92 50.63
N ALA A 21 -14.95 -0.25 49.54
CA ALA A 21 -14.54 -0.64 48.19
C ALA A 21 -14.49 0.54 47.19
N CYS A 22 -14.41 1.79 47.67
CA CYS A 22 -14.09 2.96 46.85
C CYS A 22 -12.85 3.65 47.42
N LYS A 23 -11.68 3.02 47.25
CA LYS A 23 -10.38 3.66 47.36
C LYS A 23 -9.56 3.30 46.12
N GLY A 24 -10.00 3.81 44.97
CA GLY A 24 -9.07 4.18 43.92
C GLY A 24 -8.41 5.49 44.39
N GLU A 25 -7.11 5.51 44.48
CA GLU A 25 -6.30 6.63 44.96
C GLU A 25 -6.45 7.83 44.03
N ASN A 26 -7.51 8.63 44.23
CA ASN A 26 -7.50 10.03 43.85
C ASN A 26 -6.43 10.70 44.72
N LEU A 27 -5.23 10.93 44.18
CA LEU A 27 -4.17 11.71 44.80
C LEU A 27 -4.59 13.19 44.89
N ALA A 28 -5.54 13.49 45.78
CA ALA A 28 -5.79 14.84 46.23
C ALA A 28 -4.67 15.24 47.21
N PRO A 29 -4.15 16.48 47.15
CA PRO A 29 -3.09 16.92 48.05
C PRO A 29 -3.55 16.94 49.52
N PRO A 30 -2.61 16.85 50.50
CA PRO A 30 -2.91 16.97 51.92
C PRO A 30 -3.66 18.28 52.21
N GLN A 31 -4.58 18.25 53.18
CA GLN A 31 -5.51 19.35 53.51
C GLN A 31 -4.85 20.69 53.91
N ASP A 32 -3.52 20.73 54.11
CA ASP A 32 -2.76 21.93 54.47
C ASP A 32 -2.02 22.60 53.28
N ALA A 33 -2.11 22.02 52.08
CA ALA A 33 -1.48 22.56 50.88
C ALA A 33 -2.52 23.37 50.06
N GLY A 34 -2.70 24.64 50.43
CA GLY A 34 -3.58 25.56 49.71
C GLY A 34 -3.11 25.85 48.27
N PRO A 35 -3.96 26.49 47.43
CA PRO A 35 -3.60 26.88 46.07
C PRO A 35 -2.34 27.78 46.04
N PRO A 36 -1.61 27.80 44.91
CA PRO A 36 -2.05 27.33 43.58
C PRO A 36 -1.79 25.84 43.33
N TYR A 37 -2.60 25.25 42.44
CA TYR A 37 -2.45 23.89 41.94
C TYR A 37 -1.97 23.85 40.48
N LEU A 38 -1.30 22.76 40.11
CA LEU A 38 -1.04 22.38 38.73
C LEU A 38 -1.82 21.09 38.43
N ALA A 39 -2.70 21.15 37.44
CA ALA A 39 -3.42 20.00 36.91
C ALA A 39 -2.79 19.52 35.60
N ILE A 40 -2.54 18.22 35.49
CA ILE A 40 -2.08 17.56 34.26
C ILE A 40 -3.19 16.63 33.77
N ILE A 41 -3.60 16.83 32.52
CA ILE A 41 -4.72 16.09 31.92
C ILE A 41 -4.26 15.52 30.57
N ASN A 42 -4.50 14.23 30.35
CA ASN A 42 -4.41 13.65 29.02
C ASN A 42 -5.75 13.72 28.30
N ARG A 43 -5.70 14.04 27.01
CA ARG A 43 -6.80 13.83 26.08
C ARG A 43 -6.33 12.92 24.97
N PHE A 44 -7.00 11.79 24.82
CA PHE A 44 -6.66 10.81 23.79
C PHE A 44 -7.50 11.01 22.54
N ASP A 45 -6.82 10.92 21.40
CA ASP A 45 -7.41 10.66 20.09
C ASP A 45 -6.89 9.28 19.67
N ALA A 46 -7.62 8.23 20.06
CA ALA A 46 -7.24 6.84 19.84
C ALA A 46 -8.22 6.23 18.84
N ARG A 47 -7.70 5.73 17.72
CA ARG A 47 -8.49 4.93 16.78
C ARG A 47 -8.98 3.66 17.47
N GLU A 48 -10.05 3.06 16.95
CA GLU A 48 -10.53 1.77 17.44
C GLU A 48 -9.38 0.75 17.44
N GLY A 49 -9.29 -0.06 18.50
CA GLY A 49 -8.20 -1.03 18.70
C GLY A 49 -6.83 -0.46 19.07
N ALA A 50 -6.65 0.87 19.11
CA ALA A 50 -5.42 1.49 19.60
C ALA A 50 -5.37 1.45 21.14
N GLY A 51 -4.39 0.73 21.70
CA GLY A 51 -4.12 0.76 23.13
C GLY A 51 -3.53 2.12 23.55
N VAL A 52 -4.06 2.73 24.60
CA VAL A 52 -3.51 3.97 25.20
C VAL A 52 -2.50 3.68 26.32
N GLY A 53 -2.09 2.42 26.49
CA GLY A 53 -1.22 1.99 27.58
C GLY A 53 -1.93 1.96 28.94
N GLU A 54 -1.18 1.63 29.99
CA GLU A 54 -1.71 1.47 31.35
C GLU A 54 -1.20 2.53 32.33
N ARG A 55 -0.13 3.23 31.99
CA ARG A 55 0.59 4.10 32.93
C ARG A 55 1.38 5.19 32.21
N TYR A 56 1.22 6.41 32.70
CA TYR A 56 1.98 7.58 32.25
C TYR A 56 2.77 8.17 33.40
N THR A 57 3.99 8.61 33.10
CA THR A 57 4.88 9.27 34.05
C THR A 57 5.05 10.72 33.65
N TYR A 58 4.92 11.63 34.60
CA TYR A 58 5.12 13.06 34.38
C TYR A 58 6.25 13.55 35.28
N ARG A 59 7.26 14.19 34.68
CA ARG A 59 8.26 14.95 35.40
C ARG A 59 7.90 16.42 35.35
N VAL A 60 7.73 17.04 36.51
CA VAL A 60 7.35 18.45 36.68
C VAL A 60 8.51 19.19 37.29
N GLN A 61 9.02 20.20 36.61
CA GLN A 61 10.18 20.97 37.04
C GLN A 61 9.89 22.47 37.03
N ALA A 62 10.26 23.20 38.08
CA ALA A 62 10.21 24.66 38.08
C ALA A 62 11.40 25.23 37.29
N ILE A 63 11.14 26.27 36.49
CA ILE A 63 12.13 26.96 35.65
C ILE A 63 12.62 28.24 36.36
N ALA A 64 11.80 28.83 37.23
CA ALA A 64 12.09 30.10 37.87
C ALA A 64 13.26 30.04 38.88
N GLU A 65 14.15 31.03 38.84
CA GLU A 65 15.25 31.17 39.80
C GLU A 65 14.72 31.24 41.24
N GLY A 66 15.29 30.43 42.13
CA GLY A 66 14.90 30.36 43.55
C GLY A 66 13.77 29.38 43.89
N VAL A 67 13.07 28.82 42.90
CA VAL A 67 12.05 27.78 43.10
C VAL A 67 12.64 26.41 42.79
N ARG A 68 13.03 25.66 43.83
CA ARG A 68 13.40 24.24 43.68
C ARG A 68 12.15 23.38 43.72
N PHE A 69 11.74 22.88 42.57
CA PHE A 69 10.67 21.88 42.43
C PHE A 69 11.04 20.95 41.28
N ASP A 70 11.22 19.66 41.57
CA ASP A 70 11.39 18.59 40.58
C ASP A 70 10.66 17.38 41.16
N THR A 71 9.57 16.97 40.53
CA THR A 71 8.72 15.89 41.02
C THR A 71 8.35 14.98 39.87
N VAL A 72 8.38 13.67 40.14
CA VAL A 72 7.90 12.66 39.22
C VAL A 72 6.61 12.09 39.80
N VAL A 73 5.57 12.05 38.99
CA VAL A 73 4.27 11.51 39.35
C VAL A 73 3.82 10.56 38.27
N THR A 74 3.13 9.50 38.68
CA THR A 74 2.64 8.45 37.79
C THR A 74 1.13 8.38 37.94
N ALA A 75 0.42 8.20 36.83
CA ALA A 75 -1.02 8.07 36.83
C ALA A 75 -1.51 7.11 35.75
N ALA A 76 -2.74 6.59 35.90
CA ALA A 76 -3.37 5.88 34.80
C ALA A 76 -3.67 6.86 33.65
N PRO A 77 -3.79 6.39 32.39
CA PRO A 77 -3.87 7.25 31.21
C PRO A 77 -4.92 8.35 31.32
N ARG A 78 -6.10 8.03 31.87
CA ARG A 78 -7.26 8.93 31.92
C ARG A 78 -7.41 9.66 33.25
N ASP A 79 -6.50 9.45 34.19
CA ASP A 79 -6.53 10.14 35.47
C ASP A 79 -6.05 11.59 35.33
N THR A 80 -6.60 12.46 36.16
CA THR A 80 -6.10 13.83 36.29
C THR A 80 -5.13 13.88 37.46
N VAL A 81 -3.92 14.35 37.20
CA VAL A 81 -2.93 14.60 38.26
C VAL A 81 -3.10 16.02 38.76
N ILE A 82 -3.14 16.21 40.08
CA ILE A 82 -3.21 17.53 40.72
C ILE A 82 -2.06 17.65 41.72
N LEU A 83 -1.20 18.64 41.54
CA LEU A 83 -0.07 18.93 42.42
C LEU A 83 -0.26 20.30 43.07
N SER A 84 0.01 20.42 44.36
CA SER A 84 0.16 21.75 44.99
C SER A 84 1.54 22.29 44.65
N VAL A 85 1.58 23.53 44.16
CA VAL A 85 2.78 24.17 43.62
C VAL A 85 2.86 25.61 44.11
N ARG A 86 4.01 26.26 43.94
CA ARG A 86 4.13 27.71 44.19
C ARG A 86 3.93 28.47 42.89
N PRO A 87 3.59 29.76 42.93
CA PRO A 87 3.62 30.62 41.76
C PRO A 87 5.01 30.61 41.10
N ALA A 88 5.11 30.12 39.86
CA ALA A 88 6.34 30.02 39.06
C ALA A 88 6.01 29.52 37.64
N ASP A 89 7.02 29.54 36.76
CA ASP A 89 7.00 28.78 35.50
C ASP A 89 7.42 27.33 35.75
N TYR A 90 6.68 26.39 35.16
CA TYR A 90 6.94 24.97 35.20
C TYR A 90 7.07 24.36 33.81
N THR A 91 7.97 23.41 33.64
CA THR A 91 7.89 22.41 32.57
C THR A 91 7.27 21.13 33.08
N VAL A 92 6.45 20.51 32.24
CA VAL A 92 5.90 19.17 32.45
C VAL A 92 6.32 18.32 31.27
N THR A 93 7.08 17.26 31.53
CA THR A 93 7.49 16.27 30.52
C THR A 93 6.73 14.97 30.76
N VAL A 94 6.04 14.47 29.74
CA VAL A 94 5.39 13.16 29.75
C VAL A 94 6.35 12.08 29.22
N GLU A 95 6.45 11.00 29.97
CA GLU A 95 7.24 9.80 29.71
C GLU A 95 6.34 8.56 29.84
N GLY A 96 6.83 7.42 29.32
CA GLY A 96 6.04 6.18 29.32
C GLY A 96 4.86 6.21 28.34
N VAL A 97 4.84 7.15 27.40
CA VAL A 97 3.89 7.14 26.29
C VAL A 97 4.15 5.86 25.47
N PRO A 98 3.14 5.01 25.24
CA PRO A 98 3.28 3.82 24.41
C PRO A 98 3.85 4.15 23.03
N THR A 99 4.62 3.23 22.44
CA THR A 99 5.26 3.44 21.13
C THR A 99 4.27 3.66 19.99
N ASN A 100 3.03 3.19 20.15
CA ASN A 100 1.92 3.41 19.22
C ASN A 100 1.16 4.73 19.46
N CYS A 101 1.62 5.53 20.42
CA CYS A 101 1.04 6.81 20.80
C CYS A 101 2.07 7.94 20.70
N PHE A 102 1.63 9.17 20.45
CA PHE A 102 2.49 10.35 20.49
C PHE A 102 1.74 11.59 20.96
N PRO A 103 2.37 12.46 21.78
CA PRO A 103 1.80 13.75 22.11
C PRO A 103 1.93 14.71 20.92
N ARG A 104 0.80 15.25 20.45
CA ARG A 104 0.72 16.12 19.25
C ARG A 104 1.60 17.36 19.34
N SER A 105 1.81 17.90 20.54
CA SER A 105 2.61 19.11 20.79
C SER A 105 4.00 18.80 21.34
N GLY A 106 4.46 17.56 21.22
CA GLY A 106 5.72 17.10 21.82
C GLY A 106 5.58 16.67 23.28
N PRO A 107 6.60 16.00 23.83
CA PRO A 107 6.55 15.39 25.16
C PRO A 107 6.66 16.40 26.31
N THR A 108 7.07 17.65 26.05
CA THR A 108 7.26 18.66 27.09
C THR A 108 6.36 19.87 26.82
N GLN A 109 5.66 20.34 27.85
CA GLN A 109 4.87 21.57 27.82
C GLN A 109 5.27 22.51 28.95
N GLY A 110 5.22 23.82 28.70
CA GLY A 110 5.42 24.86 29.71
C GLY A 110 4.08 25.36 30.25
N VAL A 111 4.06 25.78 31.52
CA VAL A 111 2.90 26.41 32.15
C VAL A 111 3.35 27.45 33.17
N LEU A 112 2.75 28.64 33.10
CA LEU A 112 2.92 29.70 34.08
C LEU A 112 1.83 29.59 35.15
N ILE A 113 2.24 29.55 36.41
CA ILE A 113 1.34 29.61 37.58
C ILE A 113 1.53 30.97 38.24
N SER A 114 0.55 31.85 38.13
CA SER A 114 0.60 33.20 38.71
C SER A 114 0.21 33.21 40.19
N GLU A 115 0.67 34.23 40.92
CA GLU A 115 0.20 34.50 42.28
C GLU A 115 -1.31 34.74 42.30
N GLY A 116 -2.01 34.20 43.30
CA GLY A 116 -3.47 34.29 43.41
C GLY A 116 -4.24 33.43 42.41
N SER A 117 -3.58 32.67 41.54
CA SER A 117 -4.24 31.68 40.69
C SER A 117 -4.74 30.49 41.51
N ASN A 118 -5.87 29.90 41.10
CA ASN A 118 -6.38 28.69 41.74
C ASN A 118 -5.72 27.44 41.17
N THR A 119 -5.76 27.25 39.84
CA THR A 119 -5.18 26.07 39.18
C THR A 119 -4.69 26.40 37.77
N GLY A 120 -3.42 26.13 37.47
CA GLY A 120 -2.92 26.06 36.09
C GLY A 120 -3.11 24.67 35.51
N ILE A 121 -3.30 24.58 34.20
CA ILE A 121 -3.64 23.31 33.52
C ILE A 121 -2.68 23.06 32.37
N VAL A 122 -2.06 21.88 32.36
CA VAL A 122 -1.32 21.32 31.23
C VAL A 122 -2.16 20.23 30.58
N ARG A 123 -2.30 20.26 29.25
CA ARG A 123 -3.08 19.29 28.49
C ARG A 123 -2.22 18.58 27.45
N PHE A 124 -1.99 17.30 27.63
CA PHE A 124 -1.39 16.47 26.60
C PHE A 124 -2.47 15.92 25.67
N PHE A 125 -2.43 16.31 24.41
CA PHE A 125 -3.25 15.70 23.35
C PHE A 125 -2.45 14.54 22.76
N ILE A 126 -2.80 13.32 23.10
CA ILE A 126 -2.07 12.10 22.74
C ILE A 126 -2.85 11.37 21.66
N VAL A 127 -2.22 11.17 20.51
CA VAL A 127 -2.80 10.43 19.38
C VAL A 127 -2.26 9.01 19.40
N CYS A 128 -3.14 8.00 19.28
CA CYS A 128 -2.77 6.59 19.31
C CYS A 128 -3.32 5.83 18.11
N ASP A 129 -2.49 5.00 17.50
CA ASP A 129 -2.86 4.16 16.36
C ASP A 129 -2.80 2.66 16.72
N PRO A 130 -3.59 1.80 16.06
CA PRO A 130 -3.49 0.37 16.25
C PRO A 130 -2.16 -0.17 15.69
N PRO A 131 -1.68 -1.33 16.18
CA PRO A 131 -0.49 -1.95 15.63
C PRO A 131 -0.61 -2.28 14.14
N LEU A 132 -1.74 -2.86 13.75
CA LEU A 132 -2.08 -3.20 12.36
C LEU A 132 -3.55 -2.92 12.08
N SER A 133 -3.80 -2.28 10.94
CA SER A 133 -5.11 -2.23 10.31
C SER A 133 -5.06 -2.81 8.90
N VAL A 134 -6.05 -3.63 8.55
CA VAL A 134 -6.21 -4.20 7.21
C VAL A 134 -7.50 -3.67 6.61
N GLU A 135 -7.39 -2.90 5.54
CA GLU A 135 -8.53 -2.39 4.78
C GLU A 135 -8.83 -3.36 3.63
N LEU A 136 -10.05 -3.90 3.62
CA LEU A 136 -10.57 -4.65 2.48
C LEU A 136 -11.36 -3.68 1.60
N VAL A 137 -11.11 -3.73 0.30
CA VAL A 137 -11.88 -2.98 -0.70
C VAL A 137 -12.36 -3.95 -1.76
N THR A 138 -13.68 -4.06 -1.92
CA THR A 138 -14.28 -4.95 -2.92
C THR A 138 -14.93 -4.11 -4.00
N ASP A 139 -14.40 -4.17 -5.21
CA ASP A 139 -14.95 -3.49 -6.38
C ASP A 139 -15.84 -4.42 -7.20
N GLY A 140 -16.64 -3.81 -8.07
CA GLY A 140 -17.53 -4.52 -9.00
C GLY A 140 -18.99 -4.56 -8.54
N ARG A 141 -19.87 -4.98 -9.45
CA ARG A 141 -21.33 -4.94 -9.23
C ARG A 141 -21.85 -6.16 -8.48
N LEU A 142 -21.21 -7.31 -8.68
CA LEU A 142 -21.56 -8.58 -8.04
C LEU A 142 -20.59 -8.85 -6.88
N LYS A 143 -20.49 -7.90 -5.94
CA LYS A 143 -19.57 -8.00 -4.80
C LYS A 143 -19.84 -9.24 -3.97
N ASP A 144 -18.76 -9.87 -3.51
CA ASP A 144 -18.87 -10.82 -2.42
C ASP A 144 -19.28 -10.12 -1.12
N SER A 145 -20.03 -10.84 -0.29
CA SER A 145 -20.58 -10.30 0.96
C SER A 145 -19.65 -10.50 2.15
N ALA A 146 -18.82 -11.54 2.11
CA ALA A 146 -17.92 -11.90 3.20
C ALA A 146 -16.74 -12.72 2.70
N TYR A 147 -15.65 -12.66 3.44
CA TYR A 147 -14.43 -13.42 3.20
C TYR A 147 -13.95 -14.05 4.51
N VAL A 148 -13.30 -15.20 4.42
CA VAL A 148 -12.54 -15.75 5.54
C VAL A 148 -11.14 -15.13 5.51
N PHE A 149 -10.65 -14.64 6.63
CA PHE A 149 -9.28 -14.16 6.74
C PHE A 149 -8.49 -14.93 7.81
N ARG A 150 -7.19 -15.07 7.61
CA ARG A 150 -6.24 -15.55 8.61
C ARG A 150 -5.07 -14.59 8.74
N LEU A 151 -4.76 -14.15 9.94
CA LEU A 151 -3.53 -13.42 10.26
C LEU A 151 -2.63 -14.32 11.10
N SER A 152 -1.46 -14.68 10.57
CA SER A 152 -0.51 -15.57 11.27
C SER A 152 0.91 -15.00 11.27
N GLY A 153 1.64 -15.19 12.37
CA GLY A 153 3.01 -14.70 12.53
C GLY A 153 3.33 -14.20 13.92
N ALA A 154 4.62 -14.10 14.26
CA ALA A 154 5.10 -13.63 15.56
C ALA A 154 4.37 -14.22 16.80
N GLY A 155 4.01 -15.51 16.74
CA GLY A 155 3.28 -16.20 17.81
C GLY A 155 1.76 -15.96 17.84
N THR A 156 1.21 -15.21 16.88
CA THR A 156 -0.23 -14.99 16.67
C THR A 156 -0.74 -15.89 15.55
N ASP A 157 -1.96 -16.41 15.72
CA ASP A 157 -2.74 -17.07 14.68
C ASP A 157 -4.22 -16.75 14.88
N THR A 158 -4.76 -15.86 14.06
CA THR A 158 -6.14 -15.36 14.15
C THR A 158 -6.89 -15.73 12.89
N LEU A 159 -8.05 -16.37 13.04
CA LEU A 159 -8.97 -16.69 11.95
C LEU A 159 -10.28 -15.93 12.19
N GLY A 160 -10.85 -15.33 11.14
CA GLY A 160 -12.09 -14.59 11.23
C GLY A 160 -12.82 -14.46 9.91
N VAL A 161 -13.92 -13.71 9.94
CA VAL A 161 -14.71 -13.36 8.75
C VAL A 161 -14.77 -11.85 8.66
N ALA A 162 -14.61 -11.31 7.46
CA ALA A 162 -14.64 -9.89 7.16
C ALA A 162 -15.60 -9.60 6.01
N ARG A 163 -16.18 -8.40 5.99
CA ARG A 163 -17.00 -7.91 4.87
C ARG A 163 -16.13 -7.19 3.85
N GLY A 164 -16.64 -7.08 2.61
CA GLY A 164 -15.79 -6.65 1.50
C GLY A 164 -15.33 -5.20 1.46
N ASP A 165 -15.87 -4.34 2.31
CA ASP A 165 -15.44 -2.94 2.44
C ASP A 165 -15.15 -2.62 3.93
N GLU A 166 -14.65 -3.61 4.68
CA GLU A 166 -14.38 -3.53 6.12
C GLU A 166 -12.91 -3.17 6.43
N VAL A 167 -12.70 -2.37 7.47
CA VAL A 167 -11.38 -2.16 8.07
C VAL A 167 -11.26 -3.04 9.30
N LEU A 168 -10.42 -4.08 9.20
CA LEU A 168 -10.07 -4.94 10.32
C LEU A 168 -8.99 -4.28 11.16
N VAL A 169 -9.15 -4.30 12.47
CA VAL A 169 -8.14 -3.82 13.41
C VAL A 169 -7.65 -4.96 14.28
N PHE A 170 -6.34 -5.11 14.38
CA PHE A 170 -5.68 -6.13 15.19
C PHE A 170 -5.03 -5.49 16.43
N PRO A 171 -5.77 -5.36 17.55
CA PRO A 171 -5.25 -4.77 18.77
C PRO A 171 -4.24 -5.71 19.44
N GLY A 172 -3.23 -5.14 20.10
CA GLY A 172 -2.35 -5.88 21.00
C GLY A 172 -1.40 -6.90 20.35
N ILE A 173 -1.28 -6.92 19.02
CA ILE A 173 -0.27 -7.75 18.35
C ILE A 173 1.13 -7.14 18.54
N ALA A 174 2.14 -7.99 18.68
CA ALA A 174 3.52 -7.58 18.90
C ALA A 174 4.21 -7.12 17.61
N GLU A 175 5.34 -6.44 17.73
CA GLU A 175 6.25 -6.21 16.60
C GLU A 175 6.65 -7.55 15.97
N GLY A 176 6.62 -7.64 14.64
CA GLY A 176 7.07 -8.83 13.94
C GLY A 176 6.58 -8.91 12.50
N ASP A 177 6.91 -10.04 11.87
CA ASP A 177 6.43 -10.40 10.54
C ASP A 177 5.17 -11.25 10.67
N TYR A 178 4.15 -10.87 9.91
CA TYR A 178 2.88 -11.56 9.80
C TYR A 178 2.56 -11.84 8.33
N THR A 179 1.66 -12.78 8.10
CA THR A 179 1.03 -13.07 6.82
C THR A 179 -0.48 -12.94 7.01
N PHE A 180 -1.09 -12.07 6.23
CA PHE A 180 -2.53 -11.95 6.10
C PHE A 180 -3.00 -12.76 4.89
N GLU A 181 -3.92 -13.69 5.09
CA GLU A 181 -4.45 -14.57 4.06
C GLU A 181 -5.95 -14.34 3.91
N LEU A 182 -6.43 -14.23 2.69
CA LEU A 182 -7.85 -14.17 2.35
C LEU A 182 -8.27 -15.48 1.68
N ALA A 183 -9.42 -16.00 2.06
CA ALA A 183 -9.98 -17.25 1.57
C ALA A 183 -11.50 -17.14 1.42
N ASP A 184 -12.11 -18.18 0.84
CA ASP A 184 -13.55 -18.23 0.54
C ASP A 184 -14.02 -17.07 -0.35
N VAL A 185 -13.16 -16.66 -1.29
CA VAL A 185 -13.47 -15.61 -2.27
C VAL A 185 -14.41 -16.20 -3.33
N ALA A 186 -15.55 -15.55 -3.56
CA ALA A 186 -16.52 -15.99 -4.55
C ALA A 186 -15.89 -16.20 -5.94
N PRO A 187 -16.35 -17.18 -6.75
CA PRO A 187 -15.71 -17.53 -8.04
C PRO A 187 -15.66 -16.39 -9.08
N ASN A 188 -16.54 -15.40 -8.96
CA ASN A 188 -16.57 -14.23 -9.82
C ASN A 188 -15.60 -13.12 -9.35
N CYS A 189 -14.98 -13.28 -8.18
CA CYS A 189 -14.08 -12.32 -7.57
C CYS A 189 -12.61 -12.76 -7.63
N VAL A 190 -11.70 -11.79 -7.67
CA VAL A 190 -10.25 -12.01 -7.72
C VAL A 190 -9.58 -11.02 -6.76
N VAL A 191 -8.62 -11.50 -5.97
CA VAL A 191 -7.76 -10.61 -5.16
C VAL A 191 -6.74 -9.95 -6.08
N THR A 192 -6.84 -8.63 -6.25
CA THR A 192 -6.07 -7.84 -7.21
C THR A 192 -4.97 -6.99 -6.57
N SER A 193 -4.87 -6.97 -5.24
CA SER A 193 -3.74 -6.37 -4.53
C SER A 193 -2.41 -7.03 -4.91
N THR A 194 -1.34 -6.26 -4.81
CA THR A 194 0.03 -6.76 -4.78
C THR A 194 0.12 -7.88 -3.73
N PHE A 195 0.76 -9.00 -4.06
CA PHE A 195 0.86 -10.23 -3.23
C PHE A 195 -0.37 -11.15 -3.21
N GLY A 196 -1.42 -10.85 -3.98
CA GLY A 196 -2.56 -11.74 -4.14
C GLY A 196 -3.32 -11.95 -2.83
N ASP A 197 -3.77 -13.18 -2.60
CA ASP A 197 -4.55 -13.58 -1.42
C ASP A 197 -3.70 -13.84 -0.17
N ARG A 198 -2.35 -13.87 -0.27
CA ARG A 198 -1.42 -14.13 0.84
C ARG A 198 -0.41 -12.99 0.95
N VAL A 199 -0.71 -12.00 1.77
CA VAL A 199 0.05 -10.76 1.85
C VAL A 199 0.96 -10.73 3.09
N PRO A 200 2.29 -10.64 2.94
CA PRO A 200 3.19 -10.41 4.06
C PRO A 200 3.04 -8.99 4.60
N VAL A 201 3.08 -8.82 5.91
CA VAL A 201 3.04 -7.51 6.58
C VAL A 201 4.03 -7.46 7.74
N ARG A 202 4.86 -6.40 7.76
CA ARG A 202 5.76 -6.10 8.88
C ARG A 202 5.06 -5.12 9.82
N VAL A 203 4.89 -5.51 11.07
CA VAL A 203 4.40 -4.63 12.14
C VAL A 203 5.61 -4.08 12.89
N PRO A 204 5.87 -2.76 12.87
CA PRO A 204 6.99 -2.15 13.58
C PRO A 204 6.65 -1.94 15.07
N ALA A 205 7.67 -1.69 15.90
CA ALA A 205 7.49 -1.42 17.33
C ALA A 205 6.56 -0.24 17.62
N THR A 206 6.49 0.73 16.71
CA THR A 206 5.61 1.91 16.79
C THR A 206 4.15 1.61 16.44
N GLY A 207 3.82 0.39 16.04
CA GLY A 207 2.54 0.10 15.39
C GLY A 207 2.37 0.86 14.07
N ARG A 208 1.13 1.02 13.60
CA ARG A 208 0.75 1.69 12.33
C ARG A 208 1.05 0.93 11.05
N ALA A 209 1.21 -0.38 11.12
CA ALA A 209 1.18 -1.15 9.88
C ALA A 209 -0.20 -1.00 9.24
N GLN A 210 -0.22 -0.69 7.95
CA GLN A 210 -1.43 -0.60 7.15
C GLN A 210 -1.28 -1.55 5.98
N LEU A 211 -2.31 -2.34 5.77
CA LEU A 211 -2.41 -3.23 4.62
C LEU A 211 -3.72 -2.92 3.89
N LEU A 212 -3.63 -2.76 2.57
CA LEU A 212 -4.77 -2.65 1.69
C LEU A 212 -4.87 -3.94 0.87
N VAL A 213 -5.99 -4.65 1.01
CA VAL A 213 -6.32 -5.82 0.18
C VAL A 213 -7.47 -5.43 -0.72
N ARG A 214 -7.25 -5.54 -2.02
CA ARG A 214 -8.24 -5.17 -3.03
C ARG A 214 -8.78 -6.41 -3.70
N ILE A 215 -10.09 -6.51 -3.81
CA ILE A 215 -10.82 -7.59 -4.46
C ILE A 215 -11.64 -6.99 -5.60
N THR A 216 -11.67 -7.66 -6.74
CA THR A 216 -12.44 -7.24 -7.91
C THR A 216 -13.41 -8.34 -8.30
N CYS A 217 -14.71 -8.05 -8.23
CA CYS A 217 -15.78 -8.96 -8.56
C CYS A 217 -16.38 -8.65 -9.93
N SER A 218 -16.19 -9.56 -10.87
CA SER A 218 -16.59 -9.40 -12.27
C SER A 218 -18.01 -9.91 -12.52
N GLU A 219 -18.67 -9.37 -13.54
CA GLU A 219 -19.84 -9.94 -14.20
C GLU A 219 -19.37 -11.08 -15.13
N PRO A 220 -19.66 -12.37 -14.86
CA PRO A 220 -19.08 -13.47 -15.61
C PRO A 220 -19.27 -13.40 -17.13
N ASP A 221 -20.43 -12.92 -17.59
CA ASP A 221 -20.78 -12.84 -19.01
C ASP A 221 -20.09 -11.68 -19.76
N ARG A 222 -19.50 -10.73 -19.01
CA ARG A 222 -18.78 -9.55 -19.53
C ARG A 222 -17.31 -9.56 -19.15
N ARG A 223 -16.83 -10.70 -18.63
CA ARG A 223 -15.48 -10.80 -18.10
C ARG A 223 -14.48 -10.96 -19.24
N PRO A 224 -13.37 -10.20 -19.26
CA PRO A 224 -12.28 -10.51 -20.17
C PRO A 224 -11.68 -11.88 -19.84
N GLU A 225 -11.18 -12.56 -20.86
CA GLU A 225 -10.58 -13.88 -20.80
C GLU A 225 -9.21 -13.87 -21.49
N ILE A 226 -8.19 -14.38 -20.81
CA ILE A 226 -6.88 -14.61 -21.43
C ILE A 226 -6.93 -15.95 -22.14
N LEU A 227 -6.85 -15.92 -23.48
CA LEU A 227 -6.81 -17.12 -24.31
C LEU A 227 -5.40 -17.72 -24.35
N SER A 228 -4.39 -16.85 -24.43
CA SER A 228 -2.98 -17.23 -24.29
C SER A 228 -2.17 -16.06 -23.74
N ALA A 229 -1.14 -16.37 -22.96
CA ALA A 229 -0.16 -15.42 -22.48
C ALA A 229 1.22 -16.07 -22.49
N VAL A 230 2.20 -15.37 -23.07
CA VAL A 230 3.58 -15.84 -23.19
C VAL A 230 4.50 -14.72 -22.74
N SER A 231 5.49 -15.06 -21.92
CA SER A 231 6.54 -14.13 -21.52
C SER A 231 7.90 -14.68 -21.87
N ARG A 232 8.77 -13.81 -22.40
CA ARG A 232 10.14 -14.16 -22.77
C ARG A 232 11.13 -13.11 -22.32
N SER A 233 12.37 -13.50 -22.09
CA SER A 233 13.48 -12.60 -21.74
C SER A 233 14.28 -12.24 -22.99
N VAL A 234 14.49 -10.95 -23.28
CA VAL A 234 15.39 -10.48 -24.34
C VAL A 234 16.29 -9.38 -23.77
N ASP A 235 17.59 -9.61 -23.71
CA ASP A 235 18.61 -8.62 -23.28
C ASP A 235 18.32 -7.98 -21.91
N GLY A 236 17.85 -8.77 -20.94
CA GLY A 236 17.49 -8.32 -19.60
C GLY A 236 16.11 -7.67 -19.48
N VAL A 237 15.29 -7.75 -20.53
CA VAL A 237 13.93 -7.22 -20.56
C VAL A 237 12.92 -8.36 -20.58
N ALA A 238 11.90 -8.28 -19.72
CA ALA A 238 10.77 -9.20 -19.74
C ALA A 238 9.75 -8.71 -20.77
N THR A 239 9.46 -9.54 -21.76
CA THR A 239 8.45 -9.30 -22.79
C THR A 239 7.18 -10.06 -22.45
N LEU A 240 6.05 -9.57 -22.95
CA LEU A 240 4.74 -10.14 -22.72
C LEU A 240 3.93 -10.04 -24.01
N PHE A 241 3.39 -11.17 -24.44
CA PHE A 241 2.42 -11.27 -25.51
C PHE A 241 1.15 -11.91 -24.96
N VAL A 242 0.00 -11.27 -25.14
CA VAL A 242 -1.30 -11.74 -24.64
C VAL A 242 -2.31 -11.70 -25.77
N LEU A 243 -2.97 -12.84 -25.97
CA LEU A 243 -4.20 -12.94 -26.75
C LEU A 243 -5.37 -13.03 -25.76
N ALA A 244 -6.28 -12.07 -25.85
CA ALA A 244 -7.42 -12.00 -24.95
C ALA A 244 -8.72 -11.88 -25.71
N ARG A 245 -9.81 -12.40 -25.12
CA ARG A 245 -11.17 -12.19 -25.58
C ARG A 245 -11.91 -11.31 -24.58
N ASP A 246 -12.74 -10.42 -25.08
CA ASP A 246 -13.56 -9.56 -24.25
C ASP A 246 -14.94 -9.37 -24.90
N PRO A 247 -16.03 -9.80 -24.23
CA PRO A 247 -17.37 -9.79 -24.84
C PRO A 247 -17.86 -8.41 -25.30
N ASP A 248 -17.48 -7.35 -24.58
CA ASP A 248 -17.84 -5.94 -24.81
C ASP A 248 -16.74 -5.11 -25.46
N ARG A 249 -15.54 -5.67 -25.63
CA ARG A 249 -14.45 -5.14 -26.45
C ARG A 249 -13.83 -3.87 -25.91
N ASP A 250 -13.73 -3.77 -24.59
CA ASP A 250 -13.27 -2.60 -23.88
C ASP A 250 -12.20 -2.91 -22.81
N ILE A 251 -11.40 -3.97 -23.02
CA ILE A 251 -10.13 -4.16 -22.31
C ILE A 251 -9.34 -2.85 -22.30
N GLU A 252 -9.09 -2.34 -21.09
CA GLU A 252 -8.51 -1.03 -20.87
C GLU A 252 -7.15 -1.09 -20.19
N ARG A 253 -6.94 -2.08 -19.32
CA ARG A 253 -5.70 -2.18 -18.54
C ARG A 253 -5.13 -3.57 -18.53
N ILE A 254 -3.82 -3.63 -18.45
CA ILE A 254 -3.05 -4.85 -18.19
C ILE A 254 -2.18 -4.60 -16.98
N ALA A 255 -2.22 -5.53 -16.04
CA ALA A 255 -1.31 -5.55 -14.92
C ALA A 255 -0.37 -6.73 -15.05
N TRP A 256 0.92 -6.48 -14.81
CA TRP A 256 1.99 -7.46 -14.92
C TRP A 256 2.84 -7.43 -13.66
N GLU A 257 3.23 -8.60 -13.18
CA GLU A 257 4.01 -8.74 -11.95
C GLU A 257 5.02 -9.88 -12.09
N LEU A 258 6.24 -9.67 -11.58
CA LEU A 258 7.26 -10.71 -11.53
C LEU A 258 7.08 -11.54 -10.26
N THR A 259 7.04 -12.86 -10.39
CA THR A 259 6.77 -13.79 -9.29
C THR A 259 7.80 -14.91 -9.19
N ASP A 260 7.79 -15.65 -8.08
CA ASP A 260 8.62 -16.83 -7.84
C ASP A 260 8.05 -18.15 -8.42
N CYS A 261 7.08 -18.05 -9.33
CA CYS A 261 6.33 -19.20 -9.88
C CYS A 261 5.45 -19.95 -8.87
N THR A 262 5.20 -19.36 -7.71
CA THR A 262 4.19 -19.84 -6.75
C THR A 262 3.11 -18.77 -6.50
N GLY A 263 3.01 -17.77 -7.38
CA GLY A 263 2.13 -16.62 -7.23
C GLY A 263 2.67 -15.52 -6.33
N ARG A 264 3.84 -15.70 -5.68
CA ARG A 264 4.41 -14.68 -4.78
C ARG A 264 5.23 -13.65 -5.57
N PRO A 265 4.90 -12.35 -5.48
CA PRO A 265 5.67 -11.28 -6.10
C PRO A 265 7.11 -11.18 -5.62
N LEU A 266 7.99 -10.83 -6.55
CA LEU A 266 9.43 -10.61 -6.34
C LEU A 266 9.86 -9.16 -6.56
N ALA A 267 9.03 -8.37 -7.25
CA ALA A 267 9.34 -7.00 -7.61
C ALA A 267 9.07 -6.06 -6.40
N PRO A 268 10.08 -5.35 -5.86
CA PRO A 268 9.88 -4.43 -4.74
C PRO A 268 9.07 -3.18 -5.14
N ASP A 269 9.08 -2.83 -6.43
CA ASP A 269 8.24 -1.80 -7.06
C ASP A 269 6.79 -2.26 -7.28
N GLY A 270 6.48 -3.53 -6.97
CA GLY A 270 5.15 -4.11 -7.06
C GLY A 270 4.67 -4.36 -8.49
N ARG A 271 3.36 -4.51 -8.62
CA ARG A 271 2.66 -4.77 -9.88
C ARG A 271 2.72 -3.55 -10.81
N ARG A 272 3.13 -3.78 -12.06
CA ARG A 272 3.20 -2.75 -13.10
C ARG A 272 1.91 -2.73 -13.90
N ILE A 273 1.32 -1.55 -14.07
CA ILE A 273 0.04 -1.39 -14.76
C ILE A 273 0.23 -0.52 -15.99
N ARG A 274 -0.29 -0.98 -17.14
CA ARG A 274 -0.50 -0.16 -18.32
C ARG A 274 -2.00 0.05 -18.53
N GLN A 275 -2.36 1.25 -18.96
CA GLN A 275 -3.74 1.70 -19.17
C GLN A 275 -3.88 2.26 -20.60
N ASN A 276 -5.10 2.58 -21.02
CA ASN A 276 -5.45 3.05 -22.36
C ASN A 276 -5.15 2.03 -23.46
N LEU A 277 -5.37 0.74 -23.19
CA LEU A 277 -5.14 -0.31 -24.18
C LEU A 277 -6.10 -0.18 -25.38
N ALA A 278 -7.35 0.24 -25.16
CA ALA A 278 -8.35 0.38 -26.21
C ALA A 278 -7.94 1.41 -27.29
N VAL A 279 -7.20 2.46 -26.91
CA VAL A 279 -6.79 3.56 -27.82
C VAL A 279 -5.68 3.12 -28.78
N SER A 280 -4.98 2.02 -28.50
CA SER A 280 -3.82 1.57 -29.28
C SER A 280 -4.15 0.67 -30.49
N GLY A 281 -5.42 0.47 -30.83
CA GLY A 281 -5.81 -0.39 -31.96
C GLY A 281 -5.61 -1.90 -31.71
N ALA A 282 -5.39 -2.29 -30.46
CA ALA A 282 -5.23 -3.67 -30.03
C ALA A 282 -6.49 -4.54 -30.28
N VAL A 283 -7.67 -3.91 -30.31
CA VAL A 283 -8.97 -4.58 -30.38
C VAL A 283 -9.41 -4.78 -31.84
N VAL A 284 -9.51 -6.04 -32.29
CA VAL A 284 -10.17 -6.38 -33.55
C VAL A 284 -11.28 -7.36 -33.23
N ARG A 285 -12.52 -6.85 -33.24
CA ARG A 285 -13.72 -7.60 -32.80
C ARG A 285 -13.62 -7.96 -31.32
N ASP A 286 -14.00 -9.17 -30.93
CA ASP A 286 -13.98 -9.65 -29.55
C ASP A 286 -12.58 -10.05 -29.08
N THR A 287 -11.54 -9.92 -29.92
CA THR A 287 -10.19 -10.41 -29.60
C THR A 287 -9.14 -9.30 -29.66
N SER A 288 -8.38 -9.19 -28.58
CA SER A 288 -7.33 -8.21 -28.37
C SER A 288 -5.96 -8.89 -28.39
N VAL A 289 -5.02 -8.27 -29.11
CA VAL A 289 -3.61 -8.64 -29.09
C VAL A 289 -2.88 -7.56 -28.32
N ILE A 290 -2.25 -7.92 -27.21
CA ILE A 290 -1.54 -6.99 -26.33
C ILE A 290 -0.09 -7.45 -26.26
N SER A 291 0.81 -6.57 -26.70
CA SER A 291 2.24 -6.76 -26.57
C SER A 291 2.80 -5.70 -25.64
N SER A 292 3.72 -6.09 -24.77
CA SER A 292 4.32 -5.20 -23.81
C SER A 292 5.72 -5.66 -23.44
N VAL A 293 6.54 -4.72 -22.99
CA VAL A 293 7.86 -5.00 -22.41
C VAL A 293 8.01 -4.33 -21.06
N PHE A 294 8.80 -4.94 -20.18
CA PHE A 294 9.01 -4.51 -18.81
C PHE A 294 10.50 -4.63 -18.46
N GLU A 295 11.14 -3.50 -18.21
CA GLU A 295 12.53 -3.48 -17.73
C GLU A 295 12.58 -3.74 -16.23
N THR A 296 13.17 -4.86 -15.82
CA THR A 296 13.16 -5.30 -14.42
C THR A 296 14.48 -5.09 -13.70
N GLY A 297 15.55 -4.76 -14.43
CA GLY A 297 16.92 -4.72 -13.90
C GLY A 297 17.54 -6.09 -13.62
N PHE A 298 16.88 -7.17 -14.03
CA PHE A 298 17.41 -8.54 -13.93
C PHE A 298 18.07 -8.95 -15.24
N SER A 299 19.09 -9.79 -15.16
CA SER A 299 19.63 -10.47 -16.34
C SER A 299 18.63 -11.48 -16.91
N ASP A 300 18.84 -11.90 -18.17
CA ASP A 300 17.97 -12.92 -18.78
C ASP A 300 17.98 -14.25 -18.01
N ALA A 301 19.13 -14.65 -17.45
CA ALA A 301 19.23 -15.87 -16.66
C ALA A 301 18.39 -15.78 -15.39
N GLU A 302 18.40 -14.62 -14.74
CA GLU A 302 17.56 -14.33 -13.58
C GLU A 302 16.08 -14.30 -13.95
N LEU A 303 15.70 -13.62 -15.03
CA LEU A 303 14.31 -13.58 -15.50
C LEU A 303 13.77 -14.99 -15.79
N ARG A 304 14.54 -15.83 -16.47
CA ARG A 304 14.12 -17.21 -16.79
C ARG A 304 13.97 -18.14 -15.58
N ALA A 305 14.52 -17.77 -14.43
CA ALA A 305 14.31 -18.48 -13.17
C ALA A 305 13.02 -18.05 -12.45
N ARG A 306 12.23 -17.15 -13.03
CA ARG A 306 11.04 -16.52 -12.43
C ARG A 306 9.84 -16.68 -13.35
N CYS A 307 8.68 -16.27 -12.83
CA CYS A 307 7.43 -16.23 -13.58
C CYS A 307 6.91 -14.80 -13.70
N ALA A 308 6.00 -14.64 -14.66
CA ALA A 308 5.21 -13.44 -14.84
C ALA A 308 3.75 -13.78 -14.54
N GLN A 309 3.11 -12.97 -13.71
CA GLN A 309 1.67 -13.00 -13.51
C GLN A 309 1.02 -11.85 -14.28
N VAL A 310 -0.08 -12.12 -14.97
CA VAL A 310 -0.84 -11.12 -15.74
C VAL A 310 -2.31 -11.11 -15.37
N LEU A 311 -2.89 -9.91 -15.33
CA LEU A 311 -4.32 -9.67 -15.20
C LEU A 311 -4.74 -8.64 -16.24
N LEU A 312 -5.93 -8.82 -16.82
CA LEU A 312 -6.58 -7.80 -17.67
C LEU A 312 -7.76 -7.21 -16.95
N PHE A 313 -8.05 -5.95 -17.24
CA PHE A 313 -9.20 -5.21 -16.75
C PHE A 313 -9.88 -4.49 -17.90
N ASP A 314 -11.20 -4.49 -17.93
CA ASP A 314 -12.00 -3.70 -18.86
C ASP A 314 -12.35 -2.31 -18.29
N LEU A 315 -13.14 -1.52 -19.03
CA LEU A 315 -13.60 -0.20 -18.62
C LEU A 315 -14.64 -0.25 -17.48
N ASP A 316 -15.43 -1.32 -17.41
CA ASP A 316 -16.46 -1.50 -16.38
C ASP A 316 -15.91 -2.08 -15.07
N GLY A 317 -14.62 -2.41 -15.05
CA GLY A 317 -13.90 -2.91 -13.88
C GLY A 317 -13.98 -4.41 -13.69
N ASN A 318 -14.45 -5.19 -14.67
CA ASN A 318 -14.25 -6.64 -14.66
C ASN A 318 -12.76 -6.95 -14.85
N SER A 319 -12.33 -8.10 -14.33
CA SER A 319 -10.94 -8.53 -14.41
C SER A 319 -10.82 -10.02 -14.67
N THR A 320 -9.79 -10.43 -15.41
CA THR A 320 -9.45 -11.85 -15.52
C THR A 320 -9.01 -12.42 -14.16
N PRO A 321 -9.08 -13.74 -13.93
CA PRO A 321 -8.22 -14.40 -12.95
C PRO A 321 -6.74 -14.15 -13.30
N PRO A 322 -5.82 -14.21 -12.30
CA PRO A 322 -4.40 -14.12 -12.58
C PRO A 322 -3.93 -15.33 -13.37
N VAL A 323 -3.21 -15.09 -14.45
CA VAL A 323 -2.50 -16.14 -15.21
C VAL A 323 -1.02 -16.01 -14.92
N GLU A 324 -0.42 -17.08 -14.38
CA GLU A 324 1.01 -17.15 -14.13
C GLU A 324 1.70 -18.01 -15.20
N MET A 325 2.79 -17.51 -15.76
CA MET A 325 3.58 -18.19 -16.78
C MET A 325 5.07 -18.06 -16.52
N ARG A 326 5.85 -19.08 -16.92
CA ARG A 326 7.31 -19.00 -16.90
C ARG A 326 7.80 -18.01 -17.94
N ILE A 327 8.88 -17.29 -17.60
CA ILE A 327 9.60 -16.46 -18.56
C ILE A 327 10.57 -17.35 -19.34
N LEU A 328 10.40 -17.43 -20.65
CA LEU A 328 11.17 -18.32 -21.51
C LEU A 328 12.31 -17.59 -22.22
N ALA A 329 13.29 -18.34 -22.74
CA ALA A 329 14.24 -17.78 -23.70
C ALA A 329 13.53 -17.47 -25.04
N PRO A 330 14.06 -16.57 -25.89
CA PRO A 330 13.58 -16.40 -27.25
C PRO A 330 13.69 -17.71 -28.04
N SER A 331 12.79 -17.91 -29.00
CA SER A 331 12.83 -19.03 -29.93
C SER A 331 13.32 -18.56 -31.30
N ASP A 332 13.77 -19.50 -32.14
CA ASP A 332 14.30 -19.21 -33.49
C ASP A 332 13.21 -18.77 -34.48
N GLY A 333 11.93 -18.83 -34.09
CA GLY A 333 10.78 -18.47 -34.91
C GLY A 333 10.44 -16.97 -34.97
N ALA A 334 11.12 -16.12 -34.18
CA ALA A 334 10.78 -14.70 -34.07
C ALA A 334 10.93 -13.93 -35.39
N PRO A 335 10.07 -12.93 -35.66
CA PRO A 335 10.20 -12.08 -36.85
C PRO A 335 11.53 -11.32 -36.85
N VAL A 336 12.10 -11.09 -38.03
CA VAL A 336 13.41 -10.46 -38.19
C VAL A 336 13.27 -9.16 -38.97
N ALA A 337 13.80 -8.05 -38.46
CA ALA A 337 13.89 -6.84 -39.27
C ALA A 337 14.94 -7.04 -40.37
N THR A 338 14.52 -6.94 -41.63
CA THR A 338 15.43 -6.88 -42.79
C THR A 338 15.94 -5.47 -43.01
N PHE A 339 15.19 -4.48 -42.55
CA PHE A 339 15.58 -3.07 -42.55
C PHE A 339 14.96 -2.36 -41.34
N PHE A 340 15.75 -1.58 -40.62
CA PHE A 340 15.27 -0.72 -39.54
C PHE A 340 16.09 0.57 -39.53
N ASN A 341 15.40 1.71 -39.58
CA ASN A 341 16.01 3.02 -39.51
C ASN A 341 15.04 4.00 -38.85
N ALA A 342 15.51 4.67 -37.80
CA ALA A 342 14.80 5.74 -37.13
C ALA A 342 15.52 7.07 -37.39
N ARG A 343 14.78 8.11 -37.79
CA ARG A 343 15.37 9.41 -38.11
C ARG A 343 14.56 10.56 -37.52
N ILE A 344 15.27 11.63 -37.14
CA ILE A 344 14.62 12.84 -36.67
C ILE A 344 14.41 13.77 -37.87
N VAL A 345 13.15 14.03 -38.20
CA VAL A 345 12.78 14.88 -39.34
C VAL A 345 12.42 16.28 -38.84
N ASN A 346 13.08 17.30 -39.41
CA ASN A 346 12.84 18.72 -39.14
C ASN A 346 12.84 19.11 -37.65
N GLN A 347 13.55 18.34 -36.79
CA GLN A 347 13.56 18.54 -35.33
C GLN A 347 12.16 18.47 -34.68
N GLN A 348 11.17 17.88 -35.35
CA GLN A 348 9.77 17.88 -34.92
C GLN A 348 9.15 16.49 -34.84
N ALA A 349 9.76 15.49 -35.46
CA ALA A 349 9.25 14.13 -35.44
C ALA A 349 10.38 13.10 -35.45
N LEU A 350 10.18 12.01 -34.72
CA LEU A 350 10.93 10.77 -34.90
C LEU A 350 10.11 9.87 -35.83
N GLU A 351 10.63 9.65 -37.03
CA GLU A 351 10.04 8.74 -38.01
C GLU A 351 10.76 7.40 -38.01
N THR A 352 9.98 6.33 -38.09
CA THR A 352 10.49 4.96 -38.10
C THR A 352 10.18 4.31 -39.43
N THR A 353 11.19 3.76 -40.10
CA THR A 353 11.02 2.87 -41.25
C THR A 353 11.47 1.48 -40.85
N LEU A 354 10.57 0.51 -40.97
CA LEU A 354 10.79 -0.87 -40.56
C LEU A 354 10.27 -1.80 -41.65
N GLN A 355 11.10 -2.77 -42.05
CA GLN A 355 10.71 -3.90 -42.88
C GLN A 355 11.01 -5.17 -42.11
N VAL A 356 10.01 -6.04 -42.02
CA VAL A 356 10.09 -7.30 -41.29
C VAL A 356 9.96 -8.44 -42.28
N ASP A 357 10.84 -9.41 -42.15
CA ASP A 357 10.67 -10.73 -42.73
C ASP A 357 10.27 -11.69 -41.62
N ASP A 358 9.18 -12.40 -41.86
CA ASP A 358 8.65 -13.38 -40.95
C ASP A 358 8.54 -14.73 -41.70
N PRO A 359 9.44 -15.67 -41.42
CA PRO A 359 9.46 -16.98 -42.07
C PRO A 359 8.15 -17.75 -41.92
N GLN A 360 7.40 -17.52 -40.84
CA GLN A 360 6.17 -18.23 -40.50
C GLN A 360 4.91 -17.51 -41.03
N ARG A 361 5.05 -16.23 -41.42
CA ARG A 361 3.97 -15.35 -41.89
C ARG A 361 2.82 -15.22 -40.88
N ASP A 362 3.17 -15.17 -39.61
CA ASP A 362 2.30 -15.01 -38.47
C ASP A 362 2.67 -13.82 -37.57
N GLU A 363 3.33 -12.79 -38.12
CA GLU A 363 3.58 -11.51 -37.44
C GLU A 363 2.29 -11.01 -36.78
N ALA A 364 2.40 -10.67 -35.50
CA ALA A 364 1.26 -10.30 -34.68
C ALA A 364 1.31 -8.85 -34.23
N SER A 365 2.50 -8.32 -33.92
CA SER A 365 2.64 -6.97 -33.39
C SER A 365 4.09 -6.47 -33.30
N VAL A 366 4.22 -5.15 -33.16
CA VAL A 366 5.46 -4.43 -32.85
C VAL A 366 5.27 -3.52 -31.64
N PHE A 367 6.28 -3.42 -30.78
CA PHE A 367 6.26 -2.59 -29.57
C PHE A 367 7.47 -1.67 -29.54
N PRO A 368 7.35 -0.39 -29.95
CA PRO A 368 8.45 0.56 -29.91
C PRO A 368 8.61 1.21 -28.54
N VAL A 369 9.87 1.30 -28.08
CA VAL A 369 10.30 1.93 -26.83
C VAL A 369 11.38 2.96 -27.15
N ILE A 370 11.15 4.21 -26.77
CA ILE A 370 12.14 5.28 -26.90
C ILE A 370 12.92 5.41 -25.60
N HIS A 371 14.24 5.40 -25.70
CA HIS A 371 15.13 5.78 -24.62
C HIS A 371 15.42 7.26 -24.77
N VAL A 372 15.14 8.02 -23.72
CA VAL A 372 15.47 9.45 -23.65
C VAL A 372 16.39 9.72 -22.47
N ARG A 373 16.97 10.91 -22.43
CA ARG A 373 17.82 11.34 -21.31
C ARG A 373 17.06 11.22 -19.99
N ASP A 374 17.83 10.92 -18.95
CA ASP A 374 17.36 10.93 -17.57
C ASP A 374 16.76 12.30 -17.20
N GLY A 375 15.61 12.30 -16.54
CA GLY A 375 14.92 13.52 -16.11
C GLY A 375 13.95 14.15 -17.13
N VAL A 376 13.73 13.52 -18.29
CA VAL A 376 12.86 14.05 -19.36
C VAL A 376 11.40 13.63 -19.15
N LEU A 377 11.17 12.36 -18.83
CA LEU A 377 9.84 11.79 -18.57
C LEU A 377 9.58 11.65 -17.07
N PHE A 378 10.61 11.31 -16.30
CA PHE A 378 10.50 11.05 -14.86
C PHE A 378 11.52 11.88 -14.06
N ALA A 379 11.54 11.70 -12.74
CA ALA A 379 12.53 12.38 -11.89
C ALA A 379 13.92 11.73 -12.08
N THR A 380 14.96 12.56 -12.02
CA THR A 380 16.34 12.12 -12.27
C THR A 380 16.76 10.99 -11.32
N ASP A 381 17.16 9.83 -11.88
CA ASP A 381 17.56 8.64 -11.12
C ASP A 381 18.92 8.03 -11.55
N GLY A 382 19.60 8.68 -12.49
CA GLY A 382 20.87 8.24 -13.07
C GLY A 382 20.72 7.27 -14.25
N ARG A 383 19.49 6.99 -14.73
CA ARG A 383 19.22 6.07 -15.84
C ARG A 383 18.42 6.75 -16.94
N PRO A 384 18.61 6.34 -18.22
CA PRO A 384 17.75 6.81 -19.30
C PRO A 384 16.27 6.55 -19.00
N ASP A 385 15.44 7.55 -19.24
CA ASP A 385 13.99 7.44 -19.15
C ASP A 385 13.44 6.62 -20.33
N LEU A 386 12.37 5.87 -20.09
CA LEU A 386 11.72 5.03 -21.09
C LEU A 386 10.34 5.58 -21.46
N GLY A 387 10.16 5.91 -22.73
CA GLY A 387 8.86 6.22 -23.30
C GLY A 387 8.32 5.03 -24.08
N VAL A 388 7.04 4.69 -23.87
CA VAL A 388 6.32 3.74 -24.74
C VAL A 388 5.39 4.51 -25.65
N TYR A 389 5.29 4.12 -26.93
CA TYR A 389 4.42 4.82 -27.87
C TYR A 389 2.95 4.43 -27.67
N ALA A 390 2.70 3.13 -27.55
CA ALA A 390 1.37 2.55 -27.43
C ALA A 390 1.39 1.51 -26.30
N PRO A 391 0.48 1.63 -25.32
CA PRO A 391 0.44 0.72 -24.17
C PRO A 391 0.27 -0.77 -24.50
N ALA A 392 -0.35 -1.11 -25.64
CA ALA A 392 -0.52 -2.50 -26.11
C ALA A 392 0.35 -2.87 -27.33
N GLY A 393 1.19 -1.95 -27.81
CA GLY A 393 1.89 -2.09 -29.09
C GLY A 393 0.98 -1.82 -30.30
N TYR A 394 1.53 -2.08 -31.49
CA TYR A 394 0.86 -1.96 -32.78
C TYR A 394 0.78 -3.34 -33.43
N ARG A 395 -0.25 -3.64 -34.23
CA ARG A 395 -0.42 -4.98 -34.81
C ARG A 395 0.55 -5.32 -35.93
N PHE A 396 1.07 -4.32 -36.63
CA PHE A 396 1.96 -4.56 -37.77
C PHE A 396 3.13 -3.59 -37.77
N ALA A 397 4.28 -4.04 -38.27
CA ALA A 397 5.48 -3.23 -38.40
C ALA A 397 5.28 -1.92 -39.17
N SER A 398 4.36 -1.90 -40.14
CA SER A 398 4.01 -0.70 -40.91
C SER A 398 3.28 0.37 -40.11
N ASP A 399 2.77 0.03 -38.92
CA ASP A 399 1.82 0.87 -38.18
C ASP A 399 2.48 1.74 -37.11
N ILE A 400 3.82 1.77 -37.03
CA ILE A 400 4.53 2.61 -36.06
C ILE A 400 4.34 4.09 -36.46
N PRO A 401 3.56 4.88 -35.71
CA PRO A 401 3.35 6.28 -36.03
C PRO A 401 4.59 7.11 -35.70
N SER A 402 4.72 8.27 -36.34
CA SER A 402 5.76 9.21 -35.97
C SER A 402 5.52 9.78 -34.58
N LEU A 403 6.58 9.82 -33.76
CA LEU A 403 6.52 10.44 -32.45
C LEU A 403 6.80 11.93 -32.59
N ARG A 404 5.90 12.77 -32.08
CA ARG A 404 6.10 14.23 -32.07
C ARG A 404 7.17 14.62 -31.07
N LEU A 405 8.11 15.42 -31.54
CA LEU A 405 9.23 16.01 -30.79
C LEU A 405 9.15 17.53 -30.82
N GLY A 406 9.85 18.19 -29.90
CA GLY A 406 10.03 19.64 -29.95
C GLY A 406 8.81 20.42 -29.44
N ALA A 407 8.39 21.45 -30.19
CA ALA A 407 7.36 22.38 -29.75
C ALA A 407 6.01 21.68 -29.44
N GLY A 408 5.60 21.70 -28.16
CA GLY A 408 4.38 21.05 -27.68
C GLY A 408 4.56 19.58 -27.25
N SER A 409 5.77 19.03 -27.34
CA SER A 409 6.15 17.75 -26.75
C SER A 409 7.10 17.97 -25.58
N ARG A 410 7.07 17.07 -24.58
CA ARG A 410 8.08 17.06 -23.51
C ARG A 410 9.43 16.58 -24.01
N ILE A 411 9.44 15.71 -25.02
CA ILE A 411 10.66 15.11 -25.57
C ILE A 411 11.22 16.03 -26.65
N GLN A 412 12.44 16.51 -26.46
CA GLN A 412 13.16 17.27 -27.48
C GLN A 412 14.00 16.34 -28.37
N PRO A 413 14.33 16.75 -29.60
CA PRO A 413 15.18 15.96 -30.50
C PRO A 413 16.50 15.49 -29.89
N PHE A 414 17.16 16.33 -29.10
CA PHE A 414 18.43 16.03 -28.46
C PHE A 414 18.30 15.13 -27.22
N ASP A 415 17.07 14.88 -26.75
CA ASP A 415 16.82 14.00 -25.62
C ASP A 415 16.80 12.53 -26.04
N VAL A 416 16.57 12.24 -27.31
CA VAL A 416 16.47 10.86 -27.82
C VAL A 416 17.84 10.20 -27.86
N LEU A 417 17.97 9.06 -27.18
CA LEU A 417 19.21 8.29 -27.06
C LEU A 417 19.18 7.00 -27.88
N ALA A 418 18.03 6.31 -27.92
CA ALA A 418 17.85 5.09 -28.69
C ALA A 418 16.36 4.84 -28.97
N LEU A 419 16.08 4.08 -30.02
CA LEU A 419 14.76 3.51 -30.30
C LEU A 419 14.92 2.01 -30.38
N ASP A 420 14.26 1.30 -29.47
CA ASP A 420 14.08 -0.14 -29.55
C ASP A 420 12.73 -0.46 -30.16
N VAL A 421 12.70 -1.47 -31.02
CA VAL A 421 11.46 -2.07 -31.50
C VAL A 421 11.51 -3.56 -31.19
N TYR A 422 10.49 -4.04 -30.48
CA TYR A 422 10.28 -5.45 -30.21
C TYR A 422 9.27 -5.99 -31.21
N LEU A 423 9.65 -6.99 -32.00
CA LEU A 423 8.82 -7.65 -33.00
C LEU A 423 8.28 -8.94 -32.42
N PHE A 424 6.96 -9.14 -32.46
CA PHE A 424 6.29 -10.32 -31.93
C PHE A 424 5.55 -11.09 -33.03
N ASP A 425 5.69 -12.41 -33.02
CA ASP A 425 4.80 -13.31 -33.77
C ASP A 425 3.53 -13.66 -32.97
N ARG A 426 2.65 -14.50 -33.52
CA ARG A 426 1.42 -14.96 -32.84
C ARG A 426 1.67 -15.96 -31.73
N THR A 427 2.86 -16.55 -31.64
CA THR A 427 3.25 -17.47 -30.57
C THR A 427 3.88 -16.74 -29.38
N GLY A 428 4.15 -15.44 -29.53
CA GLY A 428 4.84 -14.61 -28.53
C GLY A 428 6.36 -14.74 -28.58
N ASP A 429 6.92 -15.30 -29.66
CA ASP A 429 8.34 -15.17 -29.95
C ASP A 429 8.67 -13.73 -30.29
N VAL A 430 9.85 -13.31 -29.84
CA VAL A 430 10.22 -11.89 -29.86
C VAL A 430 11.66 -11.68 -30.29
N ARG A 431 11.85 -10.65 -31.11
CA ARG A 431 13.15 -10.12 -31.49
C ARG A 431 13.20 -8.64 -31.15
N ARG A 432 14.31 -8.17 -30.57
CA ARG A 432 14.58 -6.75 -30.42
C ARG A 432 15.48 -6.26 -31.55
N VAL A 433 15.17 -5.09 -32.08
CA VAL A 433 16.06 -4.30 -32.94
C VAL A 433 16.22 -2.91 -32.37
N ARG A 434 17.43 -2.36 -32.47
CA ARG A 434 17.82 -1.10 -31.84
C ARG A 434 18.47 -0.17 -32.85
N ASP A 435 18.08 1.09 -32.79
CA ASP A 435 18.73 2.19 -33.51
C ASP A 435 19.20 3.24 -32.50
N THR A 436 20.44 3.68 -32.65
CA THR A 436 21.09 4.72 -31.84
C THR A 436 21.69 5.82 -32.71
N ASP A 437 21.63 5.70 -34.04
CA ASP A 437 22.19 6.67 -35.00
C ASP A 437 21.06 7.45 -35.69
N PHE A 438 20.47 8.40 -34.97
CA PHE A 438 19.46 9.29 -35.52
C PHE A 438 20.11 10.33 -36.42
N ARG A 439 20.24 10.00 -37.71
CA ARG A 439 20.71 10.96 -38.71
C ARG A 439 19.68 12.08 -38.88
N PHE A 440 20.19 13.32 -38.93
CA PHE A 440 19.44 14.54 -39.24
C PHE A 440 19.29 14.76 -40.74
#